data_AF-A0AAV5Y664-F1
#
_entry.id   AF-A0AAV5Y664-F1
#
_cell.length_a   1.000
_cell.length_b   1.000
_cell.length_c   1.000
_cell.angle_alpha   90.00
_cell.angle_beta   90.00
_cell.angle_gamma   90.00
#
_symmetry.space_group_name_H-M   'P 1'
#
loop_
_entity.id
_entity.type
_entity.pdbx_description
1 polymer ?
#
loop_
_entity_poly.entity_id
_entity_poly.type
_entity_poly.pdbx_seq_one_letter_code
_entity_poly.pdbx_strand_id
1 'polypeptide(L)'
;MPGEAELIMFAIRSAIKLGQQSREAYVDATRRQVLVLPLPSFPVTITVEDAGGYFLGAGARRVGGSPRIGVLVDKFKNRTALTDAERDELLGLRRECFVRDLADAGLPVTAADDSTFQPEDLKALLAVRQWSQGTDPTPSALQRVGGTLIEIGVDYFATMPGAISTHSTAGKLAQAVLAGLEPIKFSEIALEELPARLFVATLETVAAQPALLTGDPKIQELVKVTAKGLATDVGARVATMRARGDSDSSREERIAEWGELVFRSILGSGGRMVLEDPKTFLGVKPAGEAALISEVGKGILGLIVDDPDGNLSRVFSREGVDVVVKAALGVVAKHPEILVDKKDAGLRALLASVAGELSQYDTLATPGMVPEITRVILEKTGENLEQLWPDLAKKPQDHLLLTAAQTTLAVLTRKPPAGARWKPTFGRDDLLAVTSTVFDELAQNPSWLLAAAGNTDANLRVALEASLGVVRTRGTTQLSVATATAMLQASIRAVALRSEFLDPIPAGRPLAGQPVIAAALDAVLASIYDPPGARAAWRLARADAATSVTQLALAELAKQGASPQRVAALDAFMKTQADTIQKGQAWDLDSFATGLRTALGG
;
A
#
# COMPACT_ATOMS: atom_id res chain seq x y z
N MET A 1 -47.36 37.91 28.41
CA MET A 1 -46.09 38.64 28.29
C MET A 1 -44.97 37.82 28.94
N PRO A 2 -44.28 36.93 28.21
CA PRO A 2 -43.18 36.13 28.75
C PRO A 2 -41.77 36.78 28.63
N GLY A 3 -41.61 37.93 27.94
CA GLY A 3 -40.28 38.41 27.52
C GLY A 3 -39.55 39.41 28.42
N GLU A 4 -40.24 40.11 29.34
CA GLU A 4 -39.59 41.18 30.13
C GLU A 4 -38.64 40.67 31.21
N ALA A 5 -39.05 39.60 31.92
CA ALA A 5 -38.21 38.97 32.94
C ALA A 5 -36.97 38.29 32.34
N GLU A 6 -37.11 37.65 31.17
CA GLU A 6 -36.01 37.03 30.44
C GLU A 6 -35.00 38.07 29.94
N LEU A 7 -35.48 39.20 29.40
CA LEU A 7 -34.63 40.30 28.95
C LEU A 7 -33.85 40.95 30.09
N ILE A 8 -34.47 41.13 31.26
CA ILE A 8 -33.80 41.63 32.48
C ILE A 8 -32.72 40.65 32.94
N MET A 9 -33.03 39.34 33.00
CA MET A 9 -32.05 38.33 33.39
C MET A 9 -30.90 38.20 32.39
N PHE A 10 -31.17 38.31 31.09
CA PHE A 10 -30.16 38.37 30.05
C PHE A 10 -29.26 39.59 30.22
N ALA A 11 -29.83 40.79 30.44
CA ALA A 11 -29.06 42.02 30.66
C ALA A 11 -28.14 41.90 31.89
N ILE A 12 -28.62 41.30 32.99
CA ILE A 12 -27.81 41.06 34.20
C ILE A 12 -26.65 40.10 33.89
N ARG A 13 -26.91 38.98 33.21
CA ARG A 13 -25.87 37.99 32.85
C ARG A 13 -24.81 38.60 31.92
N SER A 14 -25.26 39.34 30.90
CA SER A 14 -24.39 40.05 29.96
C SER A 14 -23.52 41.11 30.64
N ALA A 15 -24.08 41.87 31.60
CA ALA A 15 -23.33 42.84 32.38
C ALA A 15 -22.27 42.18 33.29
N ILE A 16 -22.60 41.05 33.93
CA ILE A 16 -21.64 40.27 34.74
C ILE A 16 -20.50 39.74 33.86
N LYS A 17 -20.84 39.13 32.72
CA LYS A 17 -19.87 38.54 31.78
C LYS A 17 -18.91 39.61 31.22
N LEU A 18 -19.45 40.75 30.78
CA LEU A 18 -18.66 41.89 30.31
C LEU A 18 -17.79 42.50 31.43
N GLY A 19 -18.33 42.60 32.65
CA GLY A 19 -17.58 43.11 33.80
C GLY A 19 -16.39 42.22 34.19
N GLN A 20 -16.57 40.89 34.14
CA GLN A 20 -15.48 39.93 34.38
C GLN A 20 -14.37 40.06 33.32
N GLN A 21 -14.73 40.09 32.03
CA GLN A 21 -13.75 40.20 30.95
C GLN A 21 -13.10 41.59 30.89
N SER A 22 -13.81 42.66 31.25
CA SER A 22 -13.23 44.00 31.42
C SER A 22 -12.19 44.03 32.55
N ARG A 23 -12.46 43.34 33.67
CA ARG A 23 -11.50 43.21 34.77
C ARG A 23 -10.25 42.43 34.35
N GLU A 24 -10.41 41.32 33.62
CA GLU A 24 -9.27 40.57 33.07
C GLU A 24 -8.47 41.40 32.06
N ALA A 25 -9.14 42.10 31.15
CA ALA A 25 -8.50 43.00 30.20
C ALA A 25 -7.75 44.15 30.91
N TYR A 26 -8.28 44.67 32.02
CA TYR A 26 -7.60 45.67 32.85
C TYR A 26 -6.34 45.07 33.51
N VAL A 27 -6.44 43.88 34.10
CA VAL A 27 -5.29 43.17 34.68
C VAL A 27 -4.19 42.93 33.64
N ASP A 28 -4.56 42.46 32.46
CA ASP A 28 -3.60 42.20 31.38
C ASP A 28 -3.03 43.52 30.81
N ALA A 29 -3.84 44.57 30.67
CA ALA A 29 -3.35 45.90 30.28
C ALA A 29 -2.38 46.50 31.30
N THR A 30 -2.62 46.30 32.61
CA THR A 30 -1.69 46.69 33.67
C THR A 30 -0.41 45.86 33.62
N ARG A 31 -0.49 44.55 33.36
CA ARG A 31 0.70 43.69 33.15
C ARG A 31 1.56 44.14 31.97
N ARG A 32 0.95 44.72 30.93
CA ARG A 32 1.62 45.23 29.73
C ARG A 32 2.17 46.65 29.88
N GLN A 33 1.94 47.33 31.00
CA GLN A 33 2.59 48.63 31.24
C GLN A 33 4.10 48.43 31.40
N VAL A 34 4.87 49.37 30.86
CA VAL A 34 6.35 49.33 30.91
C VAL A 34 6.81 49.42 32.37
N LEU A 35 7.09 48.27 32.98
CA LEU A 35 7.79 48.18 34.25
C LEU A 35 9.28 48.43 33.98
N VAL A 36 9.78 49.60 34.37
CA VAL A 36 11.23 49.87 34.41
C VAL A 36 11.79 49.23 35.68
N LEU A 37 12.02 47.92 35.62
CA LEU A 37 12.81 47.22 36.63
C LEU A 37 14.30 47.31 36.22
N PRO A 38 15.20 47.85 37.05
CA PRO A 38 16.63 47.78 36.80
C PRO A 38 17.06 46.31 36.91
N LEU A 39 17.13 45.61 35.78
CA LEU A 39 17.56 44.22 35.74
C LEU A 39 19.09 44.13 35.95
N PRO A 40 19.59 43.03 36.56
CA PRO A 40 21.01 42.81 36.74
C PRO A 40 21.72 42.81 35.39
N SER A 41 22.84 43.52 35.28
CA SER A 41 23.71 43.47 34.10
C SER A 41 24.57 42.21 34.18
N PHE A 42 24.53 41.38 33.15
CA PHE A 42 25.36 40.17 33.07
C PHE A 42 26.67 40.51 32.36
N PRO A 43 27.84 40.26 32.96
CA PRO A 43 29.14 40.63 32.40
C PRO A 43 29.54 39.60 31.34
N VAL A 44 28.88 39.67 30.18
CA VAL A 44 29.22 38.86 29.01
C VAL A 44 29.77 39.79 27.94
N THR A 45 31.04 39.60 27.59
CA THR A 45 31.67 40.25 26.43
C THR A 45 31.09 39.62 25.17
N ILE A 46 30.02 40.22 24.66
CA ILE A 46 29.36 39.83 23.41
C ILE A 46 29.76 40.86 22.36
N THR A 47 30.30 40.38 21.23
CA THR A 47 30.62 41.24 20.08
C THR A 47 29.44 41.34 19.13
N VAL A 48 29.45 42.35 18.26
CA VAL A 48 28.40 42.53 17.23
C VAL A 48 28.44 41.38 16.22
N GLU A 49 29.63 40.86 15.88
CA GLU A 49 29.76 39.64 15.06
C GLU A 49 29.12 38.42 15.72
N ASP A 50 29.34 38.19 17.02
CA ASP A 50 28.74 37.05 17.73
C ASP A 50 27.22 37.15 17.81
N ALA A 51 26.70 38.37 18.02
CA ALA A 51 25.27 38.63 18.07
C ALA A 51 24.62 38.38 16.70
N GLY A 52 25.16 38.97 15.63
CA GLY A 52 24.66 38.78 14.28
C GLY A 52 24.78 37.33 13.79
N GLY A 53 25.89 36.66 14.07
CA GLY A 53 26.10 35.25 13.75
C GLY A 53 25.13 34.32 14.49
N TYR A 54 24.85 34.58 15.77
CA TYR A 54 23.85 33.83 16.53
C TYR A 54 22.45 33.97 15.91
N PHE A 55 22.01 35.18 15.58
CA PHE A 55 20.69 35.41 14.99
C PHE A 55 20.57 34.94 13.53
N LEU A 56 21.68 34.75 12.81
CA LEU A 56 21.68 34.08 11.50
C LEU A 56 21.72 32.54 11.61
N GLY A 57 22.18 32.00 12.75
CA GLY A 57 22.34 30.57 12.99
C GLY A 57 21.40 30.04 14.08
N ALA A 58 21.96 29.64 15.22
CA ALA A 58 21.24 28.96 16.31
C ALA A 58 20.03 29.74 16.85
N GLY A 59 20.11 31.08 16.81
CA GLY A 59 19.07 32.02 17.23
C GLY A 59 18.11 32.47 16.13
N ALA A 60 18.20 31.96 14.90
CA ALA A 60 17.34 32.36 13.77
C ALA A 60 15.85 32.25 14.09
N ARG A 61 15.46 31.24 14.87
CA ARG A 61 14.09 31.02 15.36
C ARG A 61 13.52 32.19 16.18
N ARG A 62 14.37 33.08 16.71
CA ARG A 62 13.98 34.21 17.55
C ARG A 62 13.87 35.54 16.78
N VAL A 63 14.34 35.57 15.53
CA VAL A 63 14.27 36.76 14.65
C VAL A 63 12.84 37.00 14.16
N GLY A 64 12.08 35.92 13.90
CA GLY A 64 10.69 36.01 13.42
C GLY A 64 9.67 36.54 14.44
N GLY A 65 9.98 36.47 15.75
CA GLY A 65 9.09 36.94 16.81
C GLY A 65 9.10 38.46 17.03
N SER A 66 10.01 39.20 16.40
CA SER A 66 10.09 40.66 16.51
C SER A 66 10.56 41.27 15.18
N PRO A 67 9.70 42.05 14.48
CA PRO A 67 10.05 42.68 13.21
C PRO A 67 11.31 43.55 13.29
N ARG A 68 11.58 44.11 14.47
CA ARG A 68 12.74 44.96 14.74
C ARG A 68 14.05 44.17 14.73
N ILE A 69 14.05 42.94 15.25
CA ILE A 69 15.23 42.06 15.22
C ILE A 69 15.53 41.64 13.78
N GLY A 70 14.49 41.33 13.00
CA GLY A 70 14.61 41.05 11.56
C GLY A 70 15.33 42.16 10.81
N VAL A 71 14.92 43.41 11.00
CA VAL A 71 15.56 44.59 10.37
C VAL A 71 17.03 44.74 10.76
N LEU A 72 17.37 44.51 12.04
CA LEU A 72 18.76 44.61 12.51
C LEU A 72 19.64 43.49 11.95
N VAL A 73 19.11 42.26 11.89
CA VAL A 73 19.80 41.08 11.36
C VAL A 73 19.95 41.16 9.84
N ASP A 74 18.96 41.70 9.12
CA ASP A 74 19.06 41.93 7.68
C ASP A 74 20.08 43.01 7.33
N LYS A 75 20.13 44.11 8.10
CA LYS A 75 21.19 45.12 7.96
C LYS A 75 22.57 44.51 8.19
N PHE A 76 22.70 43.66 9.22
CA PHE A 76 23.93 42.93 9.51
C PHE A 76 24.32 41.96 8.37
N LYS A 77 23.37 41.14 7.89
CA LYS A 77 23.53 40.19 6.78
C LYS A 77 23.96 40.88 5.49
N ASN A 78 23.36 42.03 5.18
CA ASN A 78 23.63 42.81 3.99
C ASN A 78 24.84 43.75 4.16
N ARG A 79 25.61 43.63 5.25
CA ARG A 79 26.78 44.47 5.59
C ARG A 79 26.50 45.98 5.54
N THR A 80 25.26 46.36 5.83
CA THR A 80 24.86 47.76 5.97
C THR A 80 25.30 48.27 7.34
N ALA A 81 25.87 49.48 7.40
CA ALA A 81 26.35 50.04 8.67
C ALA A 81 25.21 50.20 9.69
N LEU A 82 25.35 49.56 10.85
CA LEU A 82 24.46 49.74 11.99
C LEU A 82 24.86 51.00 12.76
N THR A 83 23.88 51.83 13.11
CA THR A 83 24.11 52.98 14.02
C THR A 83 24.53 52.50 15.41
N ASP A 84 25.14 53.36 16.22
CA ASP A 84 25.60 52.97 17.56
C ASP A 84 24.43 52.51 18.45
N ALA A 85 23.27 53.16 18.36
CA ALA A 85 22.05 52.75 19.05
C ALA A 85 21.53 51.37 18.58
N GLU A 86 21.60 51.07 17.28
CA GLU A 86 21.19 49.76 16.74
C GLU A 86 22.18 48.65 17.12
N ARG A 87 23.47 48.97 17.28
CA ARG A 87 24.46 48.02 17.81
C ARG A 87 24.19 47.70 19.27
N ASP A 88 23.91 48.72 20.09
CA ASP A 88 23.56 48.52 21.51
C ASP A 88 22.26 47.72 21.67
N GLU A 89 21.27 47.96 20.80
CA GLU A 89 20.01 47.21 20.74
C GLU A 89 20.25 45.71 20.43
N LEU A 90 21.04 45.41 19.39
CA LEU A 90 21.38 44.04 18.99
C LEU A 90 22.19 43.29 20.07
N LEU A 91 23.13 43.97 20.71
CA LEU A 91 23.92 43.43 21.82
C LEU A 91 23.06 43.15 23.05
N GLY A 92 22.11 44.05 23.37
CA GLY A 92 21.14 43.87 24.45
C GLY A 92 20.29 42.60 24.24
N LEU A 93 19.76 42.41 23.04
CA LEU A 93 18.96 41.24 22.67
C LEU A 93 19.75 39.93 22.74
N ARG A 94 21.01 39.94 22.33
CA ARG A 94 21.87 38.74 22.41
C ARG A 94 22.20 38.38 23.85
N ARG A 95 22.42 39.36 24.73
CA ARG A 95 22.61 39.13 26.18
C ARG A 95 21.37 38.49 26.81
N GLU A 96 20.18 38.95 26.45
CA GLU A 96 18.92 38.34 26.91
C GLU A 96 18.79 36.89 26.46
N CYS A 97 19.07 36.61 25.18
CA CYS A 97 19.04 35.25 24.66
C CYS A 97 20.05 34.33 25.34
N PHE A 98 21.24 34.84 25.65
CA PHE A 98 22.27 34.10 26.36
C PHE A 98 21.80 33.66 27.76
N VAL A 99 21.23 34.59 28.52
CA VAL A 99 20.71 34.32 29.87
C VAL A 99 19.55 33.31 29.83
N ARG A 100 18.66 33.43 28.83
CA ARG A 100 17.56 32.47 28.64
C ARG A 100 18.07 31.06 28.32
N ASP A 101 19.05 30.96 27.42
CA ASP A 101 19.60 29.66 27.01
C ASP A 101 20.31 28.95 28.18
N LEU A 102 20.93 29.71 29.10
CA LEU A 102 21.50 29.18 30.34
C LEU A 102 20.43 28.75 31.35
N ALA A 103 19.35 29.53 31.49
CA ALA A 103 18.23 29.17 32.36
C ALA A 103 17.49 27.91 31.88
N ASP A 104 17.32 27.75 30.56
CA ASP A 104 16.74 26.54 29.96
C ASP A 104 17.65 25.31 30.14
N ALA A 105 18.96 25.52 30.18
CA ALA A 105 19.96 24.47 30.48
C ALA A 105 20.09 24.16 31.99
N GLY A 106 19.34 24.85 32.86
CA GLY A 106 19.33 24.62 34.31
C GLY A 106 20.60 25.11 35.03
N LEU A 107 21.37 26.01 34.43
CA LEU A 107 22.62 26.52 34.99
C LEU A 107 22.39 27.86 35.71
N PRO A 108 22.92 28.07 36.93
CA PRO A 108 22.84 29.35 37.62
C PRO A 108 23.73 30.40 36.92
N VAL A 109 23.32 31.67 36.98
CA VAL A 109 24.04 32.78 36.35
C VAL A 109 24.41 33.84 37.39
N THR A 110 25.67 34.24 37.41
CA THR A 110 26.17 35.31 38.27
C THR A 110 26.15 36.65 37.52
N ALA A 111 25.50 37.66 38.09
CA ALA A 111 25.47 39.02 37.56
C ALA A 111 26.75 39.81 37.91
N ALA A 112 26.89 41.01 37.35
CA ALA A 112 28.08 41.85 37.51
C ALA A 112 28.29 42.40 38.94
N ASP A 113 27.29 42.27 39.80
CA ASP A 113 27.30 42.64 41.21
C ASP A 113 27.55 41.44 42.15
N ASP A 114 28.08 40.33 41.61
CA ASP A 114 28.34 39.05 42.30
C ASP A 114 27.08 38.32 42.84
N SER A 115 25.87 38.76 42.46
CA SER A 115 24.64 38.05 42.80
C SER A 115 24.44 36.82 41.88
N THR A 116 24.19 35.64 42.47
CA THR A 116 23.93 34.39 41.73
C THR A 116 22.43 34.12 41.68
N PHE A 117 21.88 34.03 40.46
CA PHE A 117 20.47 33.73 40.23
C PHE A 117 20.26 32.26 39.86
N GLN A 118 19.28 31.63 40.49
CA GLN A 118 18.87 30.27 40.14
C GLN A 118 18.02 30.29 38.85
N PRO A 119 17.95 29.16 38.10
CA PRO A 119 17.24 29.09 36.82
C PRO A 119 15.77 29.53 36.88
N GLU A 120 15.06 29.24 37.97
CA GLU A 120 13.66 29.64 38.14
C GLU A 120 13.50 31.15 38.37
N ASP A 121 14.42 31.78 39.10
CA ASP A 121 14.45 33.23 39.29
C ASP A 121 14.75 33.95 37.97
N LEU A 122 15.66 33.38 37.16
CA LEU A 122 15.98 33.90 35.82
C LEU A 122 14.78 33.82 34.87
N LYS A 123 14.03 32.72 34.87
CA LYS A 123 12.80 32.58 34.08
C LYS A 123 11.74 33.60 34.50
N ALA A 124 11.56 33.83 35.80
CA ALA A 124 10.63 34.83 36.30
C ALA A 124 11.04 36.26 35.87
N LEU A 125 12.32 36.61 35.98
CA LEU A 125 12.85 37.90 35.55
C LEU A 125 12.73 38.11 34.02
N LEU A 126 12.97 37.06 33.23
CA LEU A 126 12.79 37.10 31.78
C LEU A 126 11.31 37.20 31.37
N ALA A 127 10.40 36.54 32.08
CA ALA A 127 8.95 36.66 31.84
C ALA A 127 8.46 38.09 32.10
N VAL A 128 8.91 38.71 33.20
CA VAL A 128 8.60 40.11 33.51
C VAL A 128 9.17 41.07 32.45
N ARG A 129 10.35 40.76 31.89
CA ARG A 129 10.95 41.52 30.80
C ARG A 129 10.18 41.37 29.48
N GLN A 130 9.70 40.18 29.14
CA GLN A 130 8.84 39.94 27.97
C GLN A 130 7.52 40.75 28.06
N TRP A 131 6.96 40.89 29.26
CA TRP A 131 5.80 41.75 29.50
C TRP A 131 6.09 43.23 29.22
N SER A 132 7.30 43.71 29.55
CA SER A 132 7.73 45.09 29.27
C SER A 132 7.98 45.38 27.77
N GLN A 133 8.22 44.34 26.95
CA GLN A 133 8.53 44.45 25.51
C GLN A 133 7.32 44.13 24.59
N GLY A 134 6.13 43.88 25.15
CA GLY A 134 4.89 43.74 24.38
C GLY A 134 4.69 42.42 23.63
N THR A 135 5.46 41.37 23.94
CA THR A 135 5.36 40.02 23.35
C THR A 135 4.58 39.04 24.24
N ASP A 136 3.39 39.46 24.70
CA ASP A 136 2.52 38.70 25.60
C ASP A 136 1.58 37.75 24.81
N PRO A 137 1.53 36.42 25.10
CA PRO A 137 0.66 35.46 24.42
C PRO A 137 -0.83 35.59 24.77
N THR A 138 -1.23 36.50 25.67
CA THR A 138 -2.64 36.67 26.07
C THR A 138 -3.47 37.51 25.07
N PRO A 139 -4.80 37.26 24.92
CA PRO A 139 -5.68 38.03 24.05
C PRO A 139 -5.62 39.53 24.31
N SER A 140 -5.78 40.36 23.27
CA SER A 140 -5.78 41.82 23.47
C SER A 140 -6.99 42.30 24.28
N ALA A 141 -6.86 43.43 24.98
CA ALA A 141 -7.99 44.04 25.69
C ALA A 141 -9.20 44.30 24.77
N LEU A 142 -8.94 44.72 23.52
CA LEU A 142 -9.97 44.90 22.50
C LEU A 142 -10.64 43.58 22.09
N GLN A 143 -9.87 42.51 22.00
CA GLN A 143 -10.38 41.17 21.67
C GLN A 143 -11.19 40.56 22.81
N ARG A 144 -10.79 40.75 24.08
CA ARG A 144 -11.57 40.30 25.22
C ARG A 144 -12.93 41.01 25.26
N VAL A 145 -12.91 42.34 25.21
CA VAL A 145 -14.15 43.14 25.28
C VAL A 145 -15.01 42.94 24.01
N GLY A 146 -14.41 43.03 22.83
CA GLY A 146 -15.10 42.84 21.56
C GLY A 146 -15.62 41.41 21.36
N GLY A 147 -14.84 40.40 21.75
CA GLY A 147 -15.24 39.00 21.73
C GLY A 147 -16.40 38.72 22.67
N THR A 148 -16.38 39.27 23.89
CA THR A 148 -17.51 39.15 24.82
C THR A 148 -18.78 39.82 24.29
N LEU A 149 -18.67 40.95 23.57
CA LEU A 149 -19.83 41.58 22.93
C LEU A 149 -20.41 40.70 21.82
N ILE A 150 -19.56 40.02 21.04
CA ILE A 150 -20.00 39.05 20.02
C ILE A 150 -20.72 37.87 20.70
N GLU A 151 -20.15 37.30 21.76
CA GLU A 151 -20.77 36.21 22.52
C GLU A 151 -22.14 36.61 23.08
N ILE A 152 -22.26 37.80 23.68
CA ILE A 152 -23.53 38.34 24.16
C ILE A 152 -24.53 38.48 23.00
N GLY A 153 -24.09 38.95 21.83
CA GLY A 153 -24.94 39.04 20.64
C GLY A 153 -25.43 37.67 20.16
N VAL A 154 -24.53 36.68 20.09
CA VAL A 154 -24.87 35.29 19.74
C VAL A 154 -25.87 34.70 20.73
N ASP A 155 -25.61 34.83 22.03
CA ASP A 155 -26.50 34.35 23.11
C ASP A 155 -27.89 34.99 22.98
N TYR A 156 -27.96 36.30 22.71
CA TYR A 156 -29.22 37.02 22.51
C TYR A 156 -30.02 36.48 21.33
N PHE A 157 -29.41 36.41 20.15
CA PHE A 157 -30.12 36.01 18.93
C PHE A 157 -30.44 34.51 18.90
N ALA A 158 -29.69 33.67 19.62
CA ALA A 158 -29.96 32.25 19.74
C ALA A 158 -31.12 31.94 20.69
N THR A 159 -31.25 32.70 21.80
CA THR A 159 -32.19 32.39 22.89
C THR A 159 -33.45 33.25 22.91
N MET A 160 -33.42 34.47 22.36
CA MET A 160 -34.54 35.41 22.48
C MET A 160 -35.69 35.09 21.50
N PRO A 161 -36.90 34.79 21.99
CA PRO A 161 -38.05 34.53 21.13
C PRO A 161 -38.40 35.75 20.26
N GLY A 162 -38.45 35.56 18.93
CA GLY A 162 -38.83 36.61 17.96
C GLY A 162 -37.67 37.48 17.44
N ALA A 163 -36.45 37.30 17.93
CA ALA A 163 -35.27 37.99 17.38
C ALA A 163 -34.90 37.50 15.98
N ILE A 164 -35.23 36.25 15.65
CA ILE A 164 -35.07 35.64 14.32
C ILE A 164 -36.39 34.99 13.91
N SER A 165 -36.72 35.09 12.62
CA SER A 165 -37.94 34.49 12.08
C SER A 165 -37.87 32.95 12.05
N THR A 166 -38.52 32.28 13.01
CA THR A 166 -38.56 30.81 13.06
C THR A 166 -39.43 30.18 11.97
N HIS A 167 -40.18 30.99 11.22
CA HIS A 167 -41.10 30.55 10.17
C HIS A 167 -40.47 30.47 8.78
N SER A 168 -39.33 31.11 8.54
CA SER A 168 -38.64 31.08 7.24
C SER A 168 -37.46 30.10 7.25
N THR A 169 -37.13 29.49 6.11
CA THR A 169 -35.95 28.62 5.98
C THR A 169 -34.66 29.37 6.33
N ALA A 170 -34.55 30.63 5.91
CA ALA A 170 -33.41 31.48 6.20
C ALA A 170 -33.29 31.80 7.70
N GLY A 171 -34.41 32.04 8.39
CA GLY A 171 -34.39 32.32 9.83
C GLY A 171 -34.14 31.06 10.68
N LYS A 172 -34.66 29.90 10.28
CA LYS A 172 -34.27 28.61 10.91
C LYS A 172 -32.78 28.33 10.76
N LEU A 173 -32.21 28.60 9.58
CA LEU A 173 -30.78 28.45 9.33
C LEU A 173 -29.95 29.42 10.17
N ALA A 174 -30.33 30.69 10.23
CA ALA A 174 -29.66 31.70 11.05
C ALA A 174 -29.68 31.32 12.54
N GLN A 175 -30.82 30.84 13.04
CA GLN A 175 -30.94 30.37 14.43
C GLN A 175 -30.06 29.15 14.69
N ALA A 176 -30.03 28.19 13.77
CA ALA A 176 -29.19 27.00 13.89
C ALA A 176 -27.70 27.34 13.92
N VAL A 177 -27.25 28.26 13.05
CA VAL A 177 -25.86 28.72 13.00
C VAL A 177 -25.50 29.42 14.30
N LEU A 178 -26.35 30.32 14.81
CA LEU A 178 -26.08 31.02 16.05
C LEU A 178 -26.01 30.08 17.26
N ALA A 179 -26.89 29.08 17.33
CA ALA A 179 -26.80 28.03 18.34
C ALA A 179 -25.49 27.22 18.23
N GLY A 180 -25.01 26.97 17.00
CA GLY A 180 -23.71 26.34 16.77
C GLY A 180 -22.51 27.20 17.17
N LEU A 181 -22.65 28.53 17.20
CA LEU A 181 -21.60 29.46 17.60
C LEU A 181 -21.52 29.70 19.11
N GLU A 182 -22.55 29.36 19.88
CA GLU A 182 -22.63 29.53 21.34
C GLU A 182 -21.43 28.91 22.11
N PRO A 183 -20.89 27.73 21.74
CA PRO A 183 -19.73 27.15 22.43
C PRO A 183 -18.40 27.89 22.18
N ILE A 184 -18.35 28.84 21.23
CA ILE A 184 -17.12 29.54 20.85
C ILE A 184 -16.89 30.74 21.77
N LYS A 185 -15.78 30.69 22.52
CA LYS A 185 -15.32 31.79 23.37
C LYS A 185 -14.46 32.81 22.61
N PHE A 186 -15.09 33.72 21.88
CA PHE A 186 -14.43 34.78 21.12
C PHE A 186 -13.50 35.67 21.97
N SER A 187 -13.74 35.80 23.28
CA SER A 187 -12.89 36.59 24.17
C SER A 187 -11.54 35.93 24.50
N GLU A 188 -11.43 34.60 24.34
CA GLU A 188 -10.27 33.81 24.78
C GLU A 188 -9.46 33.23 23.60
N ILE A 189 -10.07 33.04 22.43
CA ILE A 189 -9.45 32.37 21.28
C ILE A 189 -8.58 33.33 20.49
N ALA A 190 -7.35 32.93 20.15
CA ALA A 190 -6.45 33.71 19.29
C ALA A 190 -7.09 34.08 17.94
N LEU A 191 -6.86 35.32 17.48
CA LEU A 191 -7.52 35.88 16.29
C LEU A 191 -7.28 35.05 15.02
N GLU A 192 -6.12 34.40 14.93
CA GLU A 192 -5.73 33.54 13.82
C GLU A 192 -6.52 32.21 13.77
N GLU A 193 -7.07 31.76 14.90
CA GLU A 193 -7.83 30.50 14.97
C GLU A 193 -9.35 30.68 14.79
N LEU A 194 -9.84 31.92 14.91
CA LEU A 194 -11.27 32.22 14.86
C LEU A 194 -11.93 31.80 13.53
N PRO A 195 -11.37 32.11 12.34
CA PRO A 195 -11.99 31.71 11.08
C PRO A 195 -12.19 30.20 10.97
N ALA A 196 -11.21 29.42 11.43
CA ALA A 196 -11.26 27.96 11.39
C ALA A 196 -12.35 27.38 12.31
N ARG A 197 -12.46 27.89 13.54
CA ARG A 197 -13.48 27.44 14.50
C ARG A 197 -14.90 27.84 14.07
N LEU A 198 -15.05 29.04 13.53
CA LEU A 198 -16.30 29.51 12.94
C LEU A 198 -16.73 28.60 11.78
N PHE A 199 -15.79 28.22 10.93
CA PHE A 199 -16.04 27.30 9.82
C PHE A 199 -16.47 25.91 10.31
N VAL A 200 -15.76 25.32 11.28
CA VAL A 200 -16.12 24.03 11.88
C VAL A 200 -17.53 24.05 12.48
N ALA A 201 -17.86 25.05 13.31
CA ALA A 201 -19.18 25.17 13.93
C ALA A 201 -20.30 25.35 12.89
N THR A 202 -20.03 26.10 11.81
CA THR A 202 -20.98 26.27 10.71
C THR A 202 -21.23 24.94 10.00
N LEU A 203 -20.19 24.15 9.75
CA LEU A 203 -20.30 22.83 9.13
C LEU A 203 -20.99 21.81 10.03
N GLU A 204 -20.73 21.81 11.33
CA GLU A 204 -21.44 20.96 12.30
C GLU A 204 -22.93 21.29 12.34
N THR A 205 -23.28 22.57 12.24
CA THR A 205 -24.67 23.03 12.12
C THR A 205 -25.32 22.53 10.84
N VAL A 206 -24.64 22.70 9.70
CA VAL A 206 -25.10 22.22 8.39
C VAL A 206 -25.28 20.69 8.42
N ALA A 207 -24.39 19.96 9.07
CA ALA A 207 -24.47 18.52 9.23
C ALA A 207 -25.62 18.08 10.14
N ALA A 208 -25.94 18.85 11.18
CA ALA A 208 -27.06 18.59 12.08
C ALA A 208 -28.42 18.88 11.44
N GLN A 209 -28.48 19.81 10.48
CA GLN A 209 -29.74 20.27 9.87
C GLN A 209 -29.69 20.33 8.33
N PRO A 210 -29.36 19.22 7.63
CA PRO A 210 -29.22 19.21 6.18
C PRO A 210 -30.55 19.49 5.45
N ALA A 211 -31.69 19.21 6.10
CA ALA A 211 -33.03 19.45 5.57
C ALA A 211 -33.35 20.94 5.33
N LEU A 212 -32.57 21.86 5.93
CA LEU A 212 -32.70 23.29 5.67
C LEU A 212 -32.12 23.73 4.31
N LEU A 213 -31.23 22.93 3.73
CA LEU A 213 -30.55 23.24 2.47
C LEU A 213 -31.21 22.59 1.26
N THR A 214 -31.79 21.40 1.44
CA THR A 214 -32.40 20.64 0.35
C THR A 214 -33.53 19.75 0.85
N GLY A 215 -34.55 19.58 0.00
CA GLY A 215 -35.67 18.67 0.25
C GLY A 215 -35.41 17.23 -0.18
N ASP A 216 -34.35 16.96 -0.95
CA ASP A 216 -34.02 15.61 -1.42
C ASP A 216 -33.27 14.83 -0.32
N PRO A 217 -33.83 13.70 0.19
CA PRO A 217 -33.19 12.88 1.22
C PRO A 217 -31.78 12.39 0.85
N LYS A 218 -31.50 12.16 -0.44
CA LYS A 218 -30.17 11.73 -0.90
C LYS A 218 -29.15 12.85 -0.74
N ILE A 219 -29.53 14.06 -1.15
CA ILE A 219 -28.66 15.24 -1.04
C ILE A 219 -28.51 15.62 0.44
N GLN A 220 -29.53 15.43 1.28
CA GLN A 220 -29.43 15.65 2.72
C GLN A 220 -28.35 14.77 3.37
N GLU A 221 -28.33 13.47 3.08
CA GLU A 221 -27.31 12.58 3.65
C GLU A 221 -25.91 12.91 3.13
N LEU A 222 -25.78 13.26 1.84
CA LEU A 222 -24.50 13.69 1.26
C LEU A 222 -23.97 14.97 1.93
N VAL A 223 -24.82 15.98 2.12
CA VAL A 223 -24.48 17.24 2.81
C VAL A 223 -24.05 16.95 4.24
N LYS A 224 -24.78 16.09 4.94
CA LYS A 224 -24.48 15.71 6.33
C LYS A 224 -23.13 15.03 6.47
N VAL A 225 -22.85 14.00 5.66
CA VAL A 225 -21.59 13.26 5.72
C VAL A 225 -20.41 14.17 5.32
N THR A 226 -20.58 14.98 4.27
CA THR A 226 -19.53 15.88 3.77
C THR A 226 -19.20 16.98 4.77
N ALA A 227 -20.22 17.63 5.34
CA ALA A 227 -20.03 18.71 6.31
C ALA A 227 -19.42 18.19 7.62
N LYS A 228 -19.84 17.01 8.09
CA LYS A 228 -19.24 16.37 9.27
C LYS A 228 -17.79 15.95 9.06
N GLY A 229 -17.48 15.37 7.89
CA GLY A 229 -16.11 15.03 7.51
C GLY A 229 -15.21 16.27 7.48
N LEU A 230 -15.67 17.33 6.82
CA LEU A 230 -14.93 18.59 6.71
C LEU A 230 -14.71 19.27 8.06
N ALA A 231 -15.72 19.29 8.94
CA ALA A 231 -15.56 19.79 10.30
C ALA A 231 -14.47 19.02 11.07
N THR A 232 -14.45 17.69 10.93
CA THR A 232 -13.49 16.81 11.61
C THR A 232 -12.06 17.04 11.10
N ASP A 233 -11.87 17.06 9.79
CA ASP A 233 -10.54 17.21 9.16
C ASP A 233 -9.94 18.59 9.44
N VAL A 234 -10.78 19.64 9.35
CA VAL A 234 -10.37 21.00 9.73
C VAL A 234 -10.00 21.07 11.20
N GLY A 235 -10.80 20.48 12.09
CA GLY A 235 -10.50 20.44 13.52
C GLY A 235 -9.17 19.76 13.83
N ALA A 236 -8.88 18.62 13.17
CA ALA A 236 -7.62 17.91 13.30
C ALA A 236 -6.42 18.74 12.80
N ARG A 237 -6.57 19.46 11.68
CA ARG A 237 -5.50 20.33 11.16
C ARG A 237 -5.22 21.50 12.10
N VAL A 238 -6.24 22.16 12.64
CA VAL A 238 -6.05 23.23 13.63
C VAL A 238 -5.31 22.72 14.86
N ALA A 239 -5.64 21.51 15.35
CA ALA A 239 -4.96 20.90 16.49
C ALA A 239 -3.47 20.60 16.19
N THR A 240 -3.16 20.14 14.98
CA THR A 240 -1.77 19.88 14.57
C THR A 240 -0.95 21.16 14.36
N MET A 241 -1.55 22.23 13.82
CA MET A 241 -0.91 23.56 13.74
C MET A 241 -0.56 24.10 15.14
N ARG A 242 -1.46 23.97 16.13
CA ARG A 242 -1.18 24.34 17.53
C ARG A 242 0.01 23.59 18.12
N ALA A 243 0.11 22.29 17.85
CA ALA A 243 1.20 21.46 18.37
C ALA A 243 2.56 21.82 17.75
N ARG A 244 2.58 22.36 16.53
CA ARG A 244 3.80 22.73 15.81
C ARG A 244 4.27 24.18 16.04
N GLY A 245 3.44 25.03 16.64
CA GLY A 245 3.78 26.44 16.90
C GLY A 245 4.01 27.24 15.61
N ASP A 246 3.32 26.86 14.53
CA ASP A 246 3.63 27.30 13.17
C ASP A 246 2.94 28.63 12.84
N SER A 247 3.60 29.74 13.18
CA SER A 247 3.15 31.10 12.88
C SER A 247 3.69 31.63 11.54
N ASP A 248 4.46 30.85 10.79
CA ASP A 248 5.41 31.35 9.76
C ASP A 248 4.95 31.17 8.30
N SER A 249 3.79 30.54 8.05
CA SER A 249 3.27 30.37 6.68
C SER A 249 2.66 31.65 6.12
N SER A 250 3.02 32.00 4.88
CA SER A 250 2.48 33.15 4.16
C SER A 250 0.95 32.99 3.94
N ARG A 251 0.23 34.10 3.79
CA ARG A 251 -1.23 34.08 3.60
C ARG A 251 -1.65 33.23 2.39
N GLU A 252 -0.86 33.23 1.33
CA GLU A 252 -1.11 32.48 0.10
C GLU A 252 -0.88 30.98 0.29
N GLU A 253 0.18 30.60 1.01
CA GLU A 253 0.50 29.21 1.34
C GLU A 253 -0.55 28.60 2.29
N ARG A 254 -1.01 29.38 3.29
CA ARG A 254 -2.15 29.00 4.13
C ARG A 254 -3.40 28.75 3.27
N ILE A 255 -3.76 29.67 2.37
CA ILE A 255 -4.96 29.50 1.53
C ILE A 255 -4.87 28.26 0.63
N ALA A 256 -3.69 27.96 0.07
CA ALA A 256 -3.46 26.76 -0.72
C ALA A 256 -3.63 25.47 0.10
N GLU A 257 -3.01 25.40 1.29
CA GLU A 257 -3.15 24.26 2.20
C GLU A 257 -4.59 24.05 2.67
N TRP A 258 -5.30 25.15 2.96
CA TRP A 258 -6.71 25.11 3.34
C TRP A 258 -7.60 24.62 2.19
N GLY A 259 -7.36 25.09 0.97
CA GLY A 259 -8.06 24.63 -0.23
C GLY A 259 -7.85 23.14 -0.48
N GLU A 260 -6.62 22.65 -0.32
CA GLU A 260 -6.30 21.22 -0.46
C GLU A 260 -7.01 20.37 0.60
N LEU A 261 -6.97 20.79 1.87
CA LEU A 261 -7.66 20.08 2.95
C LEU A 261 -9.16 19.99 2.70
N VAL A 262 -9.78 21.12 2.32
CA VAL A 262 -11.22 21.16 2.01
C VAL A 262 -11.55 20.21 0.85
N PHE A 263 -10.77 20.26 -0.22
CA PHE A 263 -10.95 19.39 -1.37
C PHE A 263 -10.84 17.91 -0.98
N ARG A 264 -9.80 17.52 -0.23
CA ARG A 264 -9.56 16.13 0.20
C ARG A 264 -10.63 15.64 1.16
N SER A 265 -11.11 16.49 2.04
CA SER A 265 -12.17 16.13 2.99
C SER A 265 -13.52 15.93 2.28
N ILE A 266 -13.86 16.83 1.35
CA ILE A 266 -15.08 16.69 0.55
C ILE A 266 -15.01 15.44 -0.32
N LEU A 267 -13.88 15.24 -1.01
CA LEU A 267 -13.66 14.09 -1.88
C LEU A 267 -13.65 12.79 -1.05
N GLY A 268 -12.97 12.77 0.09
CA GLY A 268 -12.89 11.61 0.99
C GLY A 268 -14.24 11.26 1.62
N SER A 269 -15.00 12.24 2.10
CA SER A 269 -16.26 11.99 2.80
C SER A 269 -17.42 11.77 1.84
N GLY A 270 -17.61 12.70 0.90
CA GLY A 270 -18.68 12.62 -0.10
C GLY A 270 -18.41 11.53 -1.14
N GLY A 271 -17.16 11.38 -1.58
CA GLY A 271 -16.77 10.33 -2.51
C GLY A 271 -16.96 8.93 -1.92
N ARG A 272 -16.53 8.68 -0.67
CA ARG A 272 -16.77 7.38 -0.01
C ARG A 272 -18.26 7.06 0.10
N MET A 273 -19.10 8.03 0.47
CA MET A 273 -20.55 7.83 0.57
C MET A 273 -21.18 7.42 -0.77
N VAL A 274 -20.83 8.11 -1.86
CA VAL A 274 -21.33 7.77 -3.21
C VAL A 274 -20.86 6.38 -3.63
N LEU A 275 -19.63 6.00 -3.27
CA LEU A 275 -19.04 4.70 -3.61
C LEU A 275 -19.56 3.56 -2.72
N GLU A 276 -20.03 3.85 -1.50
CA GLU A 276 -20.66 2.86 -0.61
C GLU A 276 -22.07 2.47 -1.07
N ASP A 277 -22.81 3.40 -1.68
CA ASP A 277 -24.11 3.12 -2.31
C ASP A 277 -24.26 3.70 -3.73
N PRO A 278 -23.56 3.14 -4.72
CA PRO A 278 -23.65 3.59 -6.12
C PRO A 278 -25.05 3.43 -6.70
N LYS A 279 -25.88 2.54 -6.14
CA LYS A 279 -27.24 2.30 -6.64
C LYS A 279 -28.13 3.50 -6.35
N THR A 280 -28.05 4.03 -5.13
CA THR A 280 -28.85 5.17 -4.70
C THR A 280 -28.34 6.47 -5.31
N PHE A 281 -27.02 6.68 -5.38
CA PHE A 281 -26.41 7.95 -5.80
C PHE A 281 -26.11 8.04 -7.30
N LEU A 282 -25.72 6.94 -7.95
CA LEU A 282 -25.36 6.91 -9.38
C LEU A 282 -26.41 6.20 -10.26
N GLY A 283 -27.44 5.60 -9.66
CA GLY A 283 -28.51 4.92 -10.40
C GLY A 283 -28.09 3.59 -11.05
N VAL A 284 -26.98 3.00 -10.61
CA VAL A 284 -26.43 1.76 -11.15
C VAL A 284 -27.30 0.58 -10.71
N LYS A 285 -27.95 -0.11 -11.65
CA LYS A 285 -28.92 -1.17 -11.35
C LYS A 285 -28.27 -2.55 -11.16
N PRO A 286 -27.35 -3.01 -12.04
CA PRO A 286 -26.74 -4.33 -11.88
C PRO A 286 -25.86 -4.38 -10.63
N ALA A 287 -26.02 -5.43 -9.82
CA ALA A 287 -25.25 -5.58 -8.58
C ALA A 287 -23.74 -5.66 -8.82
N GLY A 288 -23.32 -6.35 -9.90
CA GLY A 288 -21.91 -6.45 -10.27
C GLY A 288 -21.29 -5.11 -10.69
N GLU A 289 -21.99 -4.31 -11.49
CA GLU A 289 -21.51 -2.97 -11.89
C GLU A 289 -21.40 -2.03 -10.67
N ALA A 290 -22.37 -2.08 -9.76
CA ALA A 290 -22.32 -1.31 -8.53
C ALA A 290 -21.12 -1.72 -7.65
N ALA A 291 -20.85 -3.03 -7.51
CA ALA A 291 -19.69 -3.53 -6.79
C ALA A 291 -18.37 -3.09 -7.47
N LEU A 292 -18.32 -3.09 -8.80
CA LEU A 292 -17.14 -2.65 -9.55
C LEU A 292 -16.83 -1.17 -9.28
N ILE A 293 -17.85 -0.31 -9.38
CA ILE A 293 -17.72 1.12 -9.10
C ILE A 293 -17.30 1.35 -7.66
N SER A 294 -17.92 0.66 -6.70
CA SER A 294 -17.56 0.74 -5.27
C SER A 294 -16.09 0.43 -5.05
N GLU A 295 -15.62 -0.76 -5.42
CA GLU A 295 -14.29 -1.22 -5.05
C GLU A 295 -13.18 -0.49 -5.82
N VAL A 296 -13.36 -0.27 -7.12
CA VAL A 296 -12.39 0.49 -7.93
C VAL A 296 -12.36 1.95 -7.48
N GLY A 297 -13.53 2.56 -7.27
CA GLY A 297 -13.63 3.93 -6.82
C GLY A 297 -13.00 4.13 -5.45
N LYS A 298 -13.20 3.20 -4.50
CA LYS A 298 -12.56 3.25 -3.16
C LYS A 298 -11.05 3.15 -3.27
N GLY A 299 -10.53 2.28 -4.15
CA GLY A 299 -9.10 2.15 -4.40
C GLY A 299 -8.49 3.46 -4.93
N ILE A 300 -9.10 4.04 -5.97
CA ILE A 300 -8.65 5.33 -6.53
C ILE A 300 -8.77 6.45 -5.50
N LEU A 301 -9.88 6.49 -4.76
CA LEU A 301 -10.11 7.51 -3.75
C LEU A 301 -9.10 7.41 -2.61
N GLY A 302 -8.75 6.20 -2.16
CA GLY A 302 -7.69 5.99 -1.18
C GLY A 302 -6.35 6.54 -1.67
N LEU A 303 -5.97 6.27 -2.93
CA LEU A 303 -4.72 6.78 -3.51
C LEU A 303 -4.66 8.32 -3.56
N ILE A 304 -5.79 9.01 -3.72
CA ILE A 304 -5.86 10.47 -3.73
C ILE A 304 -5.89 11.04 -2.30
N VAL A 305 -6.69 10.43 -1.42
CA VAL A 305 -6.94 10.94 -0.08
C VAL A 305 -5.81 10.62 0.89
N ASP A 306 -5.06 9.54 0.68
CA ASP A 306 -4.01 9.10 1.59
C ASP A 306 -2.61 9.66 1.24
N ASP A 307 -2.46 10.38 0.12
CA ASP A 307 -1.16 10.90 -0.34
C ASP A 307 -0.81 12.26 0.30
N PRO A 308 0.21 12.37 1.18
CA PRO A 308 0.45 13.60 1.96
C PRO A 308 0.66 14.86 1.13
N ASP A 309 1.18 14.74 -0.10
CA ASP A 309 1.48 15.87 -0.99
C ASP A 309 0.35 16.17 -2.01
N GLY A 310 -0.78 15.47 -1.92
CA GLY A 310 -1.96 15.70 -2.76
C GLY A 310 -1.73 15.41 -4.25
N ASN A 311 -0.73 14.59 -4.59
CA ASN A 311 -0.26 14.44 -5.95
C ASN A 311 -1.00 13.29 -6.68
N LEU A 312 -1.79 13.67 -7.69
CA LEU A 312 -2.54 12.73 -8.53
C LEU A 312 -1.66 11.75 -9.32
N SER A 313 -0.34 11.99 -9.40
CA SER A 313 0.60 11.10 -10.09
C SER A 313 0.58 9.66 -9.56
N ARG A 314 0.25 9.43 -8.27
CA ARG A 314 0.13 8.07 -7.71
C ARG A 314 -1.00 7.27 -8.34
N VAL A 315 -2.11 7.92 -8.70
CA VAL A 315 -3.22 7.27 -9.42
C VAL A 315 -2.79 6.79 -10.81
N PHE A 316 -1.95 7.55 -11.49
CA PHE A 316 -1.42 7.22 -12.82
C PHE A 316 -0.10 6.45 -12.77
N SER A 317 0.30 5.99 -11.58
CA SER A 317 1.51 5.20 -11.38
C SER A 317 1.22 3.70 -11.51
N ARG A 318 2.28 2.91 -11.48
CA ARG A 318 2.19 1.44 -11.40
C ARG A 318 1.38 0.97 -10.18
N GLU A 319 1.55 1.65 -9.04
CA GLU A 319 0.78 1.38 -7.82
C GLU A 319 -0.71 1.60 -8.06
N GLY A 320 -1.08 2.69 -8.75
CA GLY A 320 -2.46 2.99 -9.09
C GLY A 320 -3.10 1.95 -10.02
N VAL A 321 -2.36 1.52 -11.05
CA VAL A 321 -2.81 0.44 -11.94
C VAL A 321 -3.00 -0.87 -11.16
N ASP A 322 -2.07 -1.23 -10.27
CA ASP A 322 -2.17 -2.45 -9.46
C ASP A 322 -3.41 -2.44 -8.55
N VAL A 323 -3.68 -1.31 -7.87
CA VAL A 323 -4.87 -1.14 -7.02
C VAL A 323 -6.17 -1.30 -7.82
N VAL A 324 -6.27 -0.63 -8.98
CA VAL A 324 -7.46 -0.68 -9.84
C VAL A 324 -7.69 -2.08 -10.40
N VAL A 325 -6.64 -2.71 -10.94
CA VAL A 325 -6.74 -4.05 -11.53
C VAL A 325 -7.08 -5.08 -10.46
N LYS A 326 -6.45 -5.02 -9.28
CA LYS A 326 -6.74 -5.92 -8.16
C LYS A 326 -8.19 -5.80 -7.67
N ALA A 327 -8.68 -4.57 -7.49
CA ALA A 327 -10.07 -4.33 -7.12
C ALA A 327 -11.05 -4.86 -8.18
N ALA A 328 -10.79 -4.57 -9.46
CA ALA A 328 -11.62 -5.04 -10.56
C ALA A 328 -11.67 -6.58 -10.65
N LEU A 329 -10.51 -7.25 -10.54
CA LEU A 329 -10.43 -8.71 -10.52
C LEU A 329 -11.15 -9.30 -9.31
N GLY A 330 -10.99 -8.69 -8.12
CA GLY A 330 -11.71 -9.11 -6.92
C GLY A 330 -13.23 -9.01 -7.05
N VAL A 331 -13.73 -8.01 -7.79
CA VAL A 331 -15.16 -7.89 -8.12
C VAL A 331 -15.58 -8.93 -9.14
N VAL A 332 -14.84 -9.12 -10.23
CA VAL A 332 -15.14 -10.14 -11.25
C VAL A 332 -15.16 -11.54 -10.64
N ALA A 333 -14.28 -11.82 -9.66
CA ALA A 333 -14.26 -13.08 -8.92
C ALA A 333 -15.59 -13.38 -8.21
N LYS A 334 -16.24 -12.34 -7.66
CA LYS A 334 -17.53 -12.44 -6.94
C LYS A 334 -18.74 -12.29 -7.88
N HIS A 335 -18.57 -11.55 -8.97
CA HIS A 335 -19.59 -11.17 -9.93
C HIS A 335 -19.16 -11.45 -11.37
N PRO A 336 -18.94 -12.73 -11.76
CA PRO A 336 -18.51 -13.06 -13.11
C PRO A 336 -19.56 -12.75 -14.18
N GLU A 337 -20.83 -12.52 -13.80
CA GLU A 337 -21.89 -12.02 -14.69
C GLU A 337 -21.59 -10.70 -15.39
N ILE A 338 -20.61 -9.93 -14.90
CA ILE A 338 -20.21 -8.66 -15.52
C ILE A 338 -19.58 -8.90 -16.90
N LEU A 339 -18.89 -10.03 -17.07
CA LEU A 339 -18.15 -10.35 -18.29
C LEU A 339 -18.85 -11.37 -19.18
N VAL A 340 -19.64 -12.27 -18.58
CA VAL A 340 -20.21 -13.42 -19.28
C VAL A 340 -21.67 -13.61 -18.91
N ASP A 341 -22.47 -13.95 -19.93
CA ASP A 341 -23.89 -14.19 -19.80
C ASP A 341 -24.22 -15.31 -18.79
N LYS A 342 -25.40 -15.23 -18.19
CA LYS A 342 -25.87 -16.18 -17.17
C LYS A 342 -25.96 -17.64 -17.65
N LYS A 343 -25.93 -17.88 -18.96
CA LYS A 343 -26.13 -19.21 -19.55
C LYS A 343 -24.85 -20.06 -19.52
N ASP A 344 -23.67 -19.45 -19.45
CA ASP A 344 -22.38 -20.15 -19.55
C ASP A 344 -21.76 -20.38 -18.16
N ALA A 345 -22.35 -21.30 -17.40
CA ALA A 345 -21.95 -21.60 -16.03
C ALA A 345 -20.47 -21.98 -15.91
N GLY A 346 -19.94 -22.79 -16.84
CA GLY A 346 -18.52 -23.17 -16.83
C GLY A 346 -17.56 -22.02 -17.09
N LEU A 347 -17.90 -21.13 -18.04
CA LEU A 347 -17.06 -19.96 -18.31
C LEU A 347 -17.10 -18.97 -17.15
N ARG A 348 -18.24 -18.81 -16.48
CA ARG A 348 -18.35 -18.00 -15.25
C ARG A 348 -17.47 -18.54 -14.13
N ALA A 349 -17.48 -19.84 -13.88
CA ALA A 349 -16.67 -20.44 -12.83
C ALA A 349 -15.17 -20.33 -13.13
N LEU A 350 -14.78 -20.51 -14.40
CA LEU A 350 -13.42 -20.28 -14.85
C LEU A 350 -12.98 -18.84 -14.61
N LEU A 351 -13.75 -17.85 -15.09
CA LEU A 351 -13.41 -16.44 -14.91
C LEU A 351 -13.38 -16.03 -13.44
N ALA A 352 -14.31 -16.54 -12.63
CA ALA A 352 -14.33 -16.30 -11.20
C ALA A 352 -13.05 -16.85 -10.52
N SER A 353 -12.63 -18.06 -10.90
CA SER A 353 -11.44 -18.70 -10.37
C SER A 353 -10.15 -17.98 -10.80
N VAL A 354 -10.05 -17.61 -12.08
CA VAL A 354 -8.89 -16.87 -12.61
C VAL A 354 -8.79 -15.50 -11.97
N ALA A 355 -9.89 -14.73 -11.94
CA ALA A 355 -9.91 -13.40 -11.35
C ALA A 355 -9.65 -13.46 -9.83
N GLY A 356 -10.20 -14.47 -9.14
CA GLY A 356 -9.98 -14.71 -7.73
C GLY A 356 -8.50 -14.95 -7.41
N GLU A 357 -7.84 -15.85 -8.14
CA GLU A 357 -6.40 -16.12 -7.97
C GLU A 357 -5.54 -14.90 -8.31
N LEU A 358 -5.80 -14.24 -9.44
CA LEU A 358 -5.02 -13.06 -9.85
C LEU A 358 -5.18 -11.88 -8.89
N SER A 359 -6.35 -11.71 -8.27
CA SER A 359 -6.58 -10.65 -7.28
C SER A 359 -5.78 -10.81 -5.98
N GLN A 360 -5.16 -11.98 -5.73
CA GLN A 360 -4.36 -12.21 -4.53
C GLN A 360 -2.91 -11.76 -4.68
N TYR A 361 -2.45 -11.46 -5.90
CA TYR A 361 -1.08 -10.97 -6.11
C TYR A 361 -0.92 -9.55 -5.57
N ASP A 362 0.28 -9.24 -5.06
CA ASP A 362 0.61 -7.90 -4.56
C ASP A 362 0.87 -6.92 -5.71
N THR A 363 1.53 -7.37 -6.78
CA THR A 363 1.85 -6.57 -7.96
C THR A 363 1.56 -7.33 -9.24
N LEU A 364 0.67 -6.80 -10.09
CA LEU A 364 0.24 -7.41 -11.33
C LEU A 364 0.91 -6.77 -12.55
N ALA A 365 1.27 -5.50 -12.46
CA ALA A 365 1.92 -4.74 -13.52
C ALA A 365 3.43 -5.04 -13.60
N THR A 366 3.87 -6.30 -13.56
CA THR A 366 5.29 -6.70 -13.71
C THR A 366 5.50 -7.52 -14.99
N PRO A 367 6.65 -7.39 -15.68
CA PRO A 367 6.96 -8.23 -16.84
C PRO A 367 6.94 -9.74 -16.51
N GLY A 368 7.27 -10.10 -15.27
CA GLY A 368 7.22 -11.48 -14.78
C GLY A 368 5.81 -12.03 -14.55
N MET A 369 4.77 -11.19 -14.62
CA MET A 369 3.39 -11.60 -14.38
C MET A 369 2.75 -12.28 -15.59
N VAL A 370 3.19 -12.00 -16.83
CA VAL A 370 2.59 -12.60 -18.04
C VAL A 370 2.67 -14.14 -18.05
N PRO A 371 3.83 -14.77 -17.75
CA PRO A 371 3.90 -16.22 -17.60
C PRO A 371 3.00 -16.73 -16.48
N GLU A 372 2.88 -15.99 -15.37
CA GLU A 372 2.06 -16.39 -14.23
C GLU A 372 0.56 -16.30 -14.52
N ILE A 373 0.11 -15.27 -15.25
CA ILE A 373 -1.27 -15.17 -15.75
C ILE A 373 -1.59 -16.37 -16.64
N THR A 374 -0.68 -16.71 -17.56
CA THR A 374 -0.83 -17.87 -18.44
C THR A 374 -0.95 -19.16 -17.63
N ARG A 375 -0.08 -19.34 -16.62
CA ARG A 375 -0.11 -20.47 -15.70
C ARG A 375 -1.46 -20.58 -14.98
N VAL A 376 -1.93 -19.47 -14.39
CA VAL A 376 -3.19 -19.41 -13.63
C VAL A 376 -4.37 -19.72 -14.53
N ILE A 377 -4.43 -19.14 -15.75
CA ILE A 377 -5.51 -19.45 -16.70
C ILE A 377 -5.54 -20.95 -17.01
N LEU A 378 -4.38 -21.56 -17.30
CA LEU A 378 -4.30 -22.98 -17.65
C LEU A 378 -4.62 -23.90 -16.46
N GLU A 379 -4.15 -23.54 -15.27
CA GLU A 379 -4.46 -24.25 -14.01
C GLU A 379 -5.96 -24.23 -13.74
N LYS A 380 -6.56 -23.03 -13.74
CA LYS A 380 -8.00 -22.87 -13.49
C LYS A 380 -8.87 -23.44 -14.60
N THR A 381 -8.38 -23.51 -15.83
CA THR A 381 -9.04 -24.25 -16.92
C THR A 381 -9.09 -25.74 -16.61
N GLY A 382 -7.99 -26.33 -16.12
CA GLY A 382 -7.98 -27.72 -15.68
C GLY A 382 -8.95 -27.99 -14.54
N GLU A 383 -8.98 -27.12 -13.52
CA GLU A 383 -9.90 -27.25 -12.38
C GLU A 383 -11.38 -27.14 -12.78
N ASN A 384 -11.71 -26.35 -13.80
CA ASN A 384 -13.09 -26.11 -14.24
C ASN A 384 -13.48 -26.88 -15.51
N LEU A 385 -12.63 -27.80 -16.00
CA LEU A 385 -12.80 -28.43 -17.31
C LEU A 385 -14.13 -29.20 -17.44
N GLU A 386 -14.60 -29.84 -16.36
CA GLU A 386 -15.87 -30.57 -16.32
C GLU A 386 -17.07 -29.66 -16.57
N GLN A 387 -17.00 -28.41 -16.11
CA GLN A 387 -18.08 -27.44 -16.25
C GLN A 387 -18.09 -26.78 -17.62
N LEU A 388 -16.94 -26.76 -18.30
CA LEU A 388 -16.80 -26.31 -19.69
C LEU A 388 -17.37 -27.32 -20.68
N TRP A 389 -17.66 -28.55 -20.24
CA TRP A 389 -18.24 -29.60 -21.08
C TRP A 389 -19.53 -30.17 -20.48
N PRO A 390 -20.68 -29.49 -20.66
CA PRO A 390 -21.95 -29.81 -19.97
C PRO A 390 -22.43 -31.26 -20.17
N ASP A 391 -22.16 -31.84 -21.34
CA ASP A 391 -22.56 -33.21 -21.68
C ASP A 391 -21.79 -34.27 -20.86
N LEU A 392 -20.59 -33.93 -20.36
CA LEU A 392 -19.70 -34.82 -19.60
C LEU A 392 -19.77 -34.57 -18.08
N ALA A 393 -20.37 -33.45 -17.65
CA ALA A 393 -20.42 -33.01 -16.26
C ALA A 393 -21.18 -33.98 -15.32
N LYS A 394 -22.03 -34.86 -15.86
CA LYS A 394 -22.84 -35.79 -15.03
C LYS A 394 -22.04 -36.98 -14.51
N LYS A 395 -20.99 -37.41 -15.23
CA LYS A 395 -20.07 -38.50 -14.82
C LYS A 395 -18.65 -38.24 -15.35
N PRO A 396 -17.94 -37.24 -14.81
CA PRO A 396 -16.63 -36.83 -15.33
C PRO A 396 -15.59 -37.96 -15.34
N GLN A 397 -15.68 -38.85 -14.34
CA GLN A 397 -14.77 -39.98 -14.11
C GLN A 397 -14.90 -41.08 -15.18
N ASP A 398 -16.06 -41.15 -15.85
CA ASP A 398 -16.31 -42.08 -16.95
C ASP A 398 -15.62 -41.62 -18.26
N HIS A 399 -15.07 -40.40 -18.26
CA HIS A 399 -14.42 -39.80 -19.43
C HIS A 399 -12.90 -39.72 -19.22
N LEU A 400 -12.21 -40.74 -19.74
CA LEU A 400 -10.76 -40.91 -19.59
C LEU A 400 -9.96 -39.72 -20.12
N LEU A 401 -10.34 -39.13 -21.25
CA LEU A 401 -9.65 -37.96 -21.83
C LEU A 401 -9.80 -36.72 -20.95
N LEU A 402 -10.96 -36.53 -20.32
CA LEU A 402 -11.21 -35.42 -19.41
C LEU A 402 -10.31 -35.55 -18.17
N THR A 403 -10.31 -36.74 -17.57
CA THR A 403 -9.46 -37.07 -16.42
C THR A 403 -7.96 -36.93 -16.75
N ALA A 404 -7.56 -37.35 -17.95
CA ALA A 404 -6.18 -37.21 -18.44
C ALA A 404 -5.77 -35.73 -18.59
N ALA A 405 -6.64 -34.90 -19.19
CA ALA A 405 -6.37 -33.48 -19.37
C ALA A 405 -6.29 -32.74 -18.03
N GLN A 406 -7.23 -32.99 -17.11
CA GLN A 406 -7.19 -32.41 -15.76
C GLN A 406 -5.91 -32.78 -15.04
N THR A 407 -5.52 -34.06 -15.05
CA THR A 407 -4.29 -34.55 -14.41
C THR A 407 -3.06 -33.89 -15.03
N THR A 408 -2.99 -33.82 -16.36
CA THR A 408 -1.85 -33.25 -17.08
C THR A 408 -1.71 -31.76 -16.81
N LEU A 409 -2.81 -31.00 -16.90
CA LEU A 409 -2.82 -29.57 -16.59
C LEU A 409 -2.41 -29.33 -15.14
N ALA A 410 -3.03 -30.02 -14.17
CA ALA A 410 -2.75 -29.86 -12.75
C ALA A 410 -1.27 -30.11 -12.41
N VAL A 411 -0.62 -31.11 -13.02
CA VAL A 411 0.80 -31.39 -12.78
C VAL A 411 1.70 -30.34 -13.43
N LEU A 412 1.45 -30.00 -14.70
CA LEU A 412 2.33 -29.10 -15.46
C LEU A 412 2.21 -27.63 -15.04
N THR A 413 1.02 -27.18 -14.61
CA THR A 413 0.80 -25.81 -14.13
C THR A 413 1.14 -25.60 -12.66
N ARG A 414 1.48 -26.68 -11.92
CA ARG A 414 1.87 -26.60 -10.51
C ARG A 414 3.11 -25.72 -10.35
N LYS A 415 3.08 -24.77 -9.41
CA LYS A 415 4.23 -23.90 -9.10
C LYS A 415 5.50 -24.71 -8.81
N PRO A 416 6.69 -24.29 -9.29
CA PRO A 416 7.95 -24.95 -8.95
C PRO A 416 8.19 -24.93 -7.44
N PRO A 417 8.69 -26.02 -6.83
CA PRO A 417 8.99 -26.06 -5.41
C PRO A 417 10.12 -25.10 -5.03
N ALA A 418 10.15 -24.68 -3.76
CA ALA A 418 11.23 -23.87 -3.22
C ALA A 418 12.58 -24.59 -3.41
N GLY A 419 13.56 -23.91 -4.00
CA GLY A 419 14.88 -24.48 -4.31
C GLY A 419 15.01 -25.20 -5.67
N ALA A 420 13.96 -25.27 -6.49
CA ALA A 420 14.07 -25.79 -7.87
C ALA A 420 15.13 -25.03 -8.68
N ARG A 421 16.02 -25.76 -9.37
CA ARG A 421 17.04 -25.17 -10.24
C ARG A 421 16.45 -24.64 -11.55
N TRP A 422 15.39 -25.28 -12.02
CA TRP A 422 14.65 -24.91 -13.22
C TRP A 422 13.23 -24.46 -12.86
N LYS A 423 12.92 -23.21 -13.18
CA LYS A 423 11.65 -22.55 -12.82
C LYS A 423 10.81 -21.95 -13.97
N PRO A 424 11.05 -22.21 -15.27
CA PRO A 424 10.21 -21.64 -16.30
C PRO A 424 8.81 -22.25 -16.25
N THR A 425 7.88 -21.52 -16.87
CA THR A 425 6.46 -21.86 -16.93
C THR A 425 6.13 -22.41 -18.31
N PHE A 426 5.39 -23.52 -18.36
CA PHE A 426 4.89 -24.06 -19.62
C PHE A 426 3.87 -23.10 -20.27
N GLY A 427 4.05 -22.84 -21.56
CA GLY A 427 3.09 -22.08 -22.35
C GLY A 427 1.92 -22.95 -22.83
N ARG A 428 0.98 -22.33 -23.54
CA ARG A 428 -0.15 -23.03 -24.17
C ARG A 428 0.31 -24.18 -25.08
N ASP A 429 1.27 -23.91 -25.97
CA ASP A 429 1.70 -24.87 -26.99
C ASP A 429 2.41 -26.08 -26.36
N ASP A 430 3.17 -25.85 -25.29
CA ASP A 430 3.83 -26.92 -24.53
C ASP A 430 2.80 -27.84 -23.85
N LEU A 431 1.79 -27.26 -23.18
CA LEU A 431 0.75 -28.05 -22.52
C LEU A 431 -0.06 -28.84 -23.54
N LEU A 432 -0.38 -28.25 -24.70
CA LEU A 432 -1.05 -28.95 -25.79
C LEU A 432 -0.19 -30.10 -26.33
N ALA A 433 1.11 -29.89 -26.51
CA ALA A 433 2.02 -30.92 -26.99
C ALA A 433 2.12 -32.11 -26.03
N VAL A 434 2.24 -31.86 -24.71
CA VAL A 434 2.25 -32.94 -23.71
C VAL A 434 0.89 -33.62 -23.64
N THR A 435 -0.21 -32.86 -23.57
CA THR A 435 -1.57 -33.41 -23.48
C THR A 435 -1.94 -34.23 -24.71
N SER A 436 -1.58 -33.79 -25.92
CA SER A 436 -1.77 -34.56 -27.15
C SER A 436 -1.03 -35.90 -27.08
N THR A 437 0.20 -35.91 -26.58
CA THR A 437 0.95 -37.17 -26.39
C THR A 437 0.27 -38.08 -25.37
N VAL A 438 -0.23 -37.52 -24.26
CA VAL A 438 -1.01 -38.29 -23.28
C VAL A 438 -2.27 -38.89 -23.94
N PHE A 439 -2.96 -38.13 -24.78
CA PHE A 439 -4.16 -38.59 -25.47
C PHE A 439 -3.87 -39.68 -26.50
N ASP A 440 -2.81 -39.53 -27.28
CA ASP A 440 -2.38 -40.53 -28.27
C ASP A 440 -2.02 -41.86 -27.60
N GLU A 441 -1.30 -41.81 -26.48
CA GLU A 441 -0.95 -43.01 -25.71
C GLU A 441 -2.18 -43.63 -25.03
N LEU A 442 -3.08 -42.81 -24.48
CA LEU A 442 -4.31 -43.30 -23.85
C LEU A 442 -5.29 -43.93 -24.85
N ALA A 443 -5.35 -43.40 -26.08
CA ALA A 443 -6.15 -43.98 -27.16
C ALA A 443 -5.65 -45.38 -27.56
N GLN A 444 -4.34 -45.61 -27.50
CA GLN A 444 -3.72 -46.90 -27.77
C GLN A 444 -3.77 -47.84 -26.55
N ASN A 445 -3.68 -47.29 -25.34
CA ASN A 445 -3.63 -48.03 -24.09
C ASN A 445 -4.48 -47.38 -22.97
N PRO A 446 -5.80 -47.66 -22.93
CA PRO A 446 -6.69 -47.11 -21.89
C PRO A 446 -6.37 -47.56 -20.46
N SER A 447 -5.64 -48.68 -20.30
CA SER A 447 -5.25 -49.20 -18.98
C SER A 447 -4.27 -48.28 -18.24
N TRP A 448 -3.70 -47.29 -18.92
CA TRP A 448 -2.83 -46.30 -18.30
C TRP A 448 -3.56 -45.40 -17.28
N LEU A 449 -4.87 -45.21 -17.44
CA LEU A 449 -5.71 -44.50 -16.47
C LEU A 449 -6.73 -45.39 -15.79
N LEU A 450 -6.78 -46.68 -16.12
CA LEU A 450 -7.74 -47.62 -15.55
C LEU A 450 -7.01 -48.78 -14.88
N ALA A 451 -7.19 -48.92 -13.58
CA ALA A 451 -6.80 -50.11 -12.85
C ALA A 451 -7.60 -51.31 -13.38
N ALA A 452 -7.10 -52.54 -13.20
CA ALA A 452 -7.79 -53.77 -13.60
C ALA A 452 -9.22 -53.90 -13.01
N ALA A 453 -9.51 -53.19 -11.90
CA ALA A 453 -10.81 -53.11 -11.26
C ALA A 453 -11.78 -52.07 -11.89
N GLY A 454 -11.36 -51.36 -12.95
CA GLY A 454 -12.16 -50.32 -13.63
C GLY A 454 -12.15 -48.94 -12.96
N ASN A 455 -11.36 -48.75 -11.90
CA ASN A 455 -11.19 -47.45 -11.23
C ASN A 455 -10.05 -46.64 -11.84
N THR A 456 -10.09 -45.31 -11.70
CA THR A 456 -9.01 -44.43 -12.16
C THR A 456 -7.69 -44.76 -11.46
N ASP A 457 -6.65 -45.06 -12.24
CA ASP A 457 -5.30 -45.33 -11.74
C ASP A 457 -4.46 -44.04 -11.68
N ALA A 458 -3.56 -43.95 -10.70
CA ALA A 458 -2.67 -42.81 -10.49
C ALA A 458 -1.43 -42.82 -11.41
N ASN A 459 -1.28 -43.83 -12.27
CA ASN A 459 -0.10 -44.04 -13.12
C ASN A 459 0.33 -42.81 -13.94
N LEU A 460 -0.62 -42.15 -14.63
CA LEU A 460 -0.34 -40.92 -15.39
C LEU A 460 0.24 -39.83 -14.48
N ARG A 461 -0.41 -39.59 -13.32
CA ARG A 461 0.02 -38.59 -12.36
C ARG A 461 1.42 -38.90 -11.83
N VAL A 462 1.66 -40.15 -11.43
CA VAL A 462 2.96 -40.61 -10.91
C VAL A 462 4.07 -40.42 -11.96
N ALA A 463 3.82 -40.80 -13.22
CA ALA A 463 4.78 -40.64 -14.31
C ALA A 463 5.14 -39.16 -14.56
N LEU A 464 4.12 -38.30 -14.66
CA LEU A 464 4.29 -36.87 -14.92
C LEU A 464 4.98 -36.17 -13.75
N GLU A 465 4.55 -36.42 -12.51
CA GLU A 465 5.14 -35.79 -11.32
C GLU A 465 6.59 -36.22 -11.13
N ALA A 466 6.89 -37.50 -11.31
CA ALA A 466 8.26 -38.01 -11.24
C ALA A 466 9.16 -37.39 -12.32
N SER A 467 8.69 -37.38 -13.57
CA SER A 467 9.48 -36.86 -14.69
C SER A 467 9.71 -35.36 -14.56
N LEU A 468 8.66 -34.59 -14.25
CA LEU A 468 8.75 -33.14 -14.06
C LEU A 468 9.58 -32.78 -12.82
N GLY A 469 9.48 -33.57 -11.74
CA GLY A 469 10.27 -33.38 -10.53
C GLY A 469 11.78 -33.48 -10.80
N VAL A 470 12.19 -34.47 -11.59
CA VAL A 470 13.58 -34.66 -11.99
C VAL A 470 14.06 -33.53 -12.91
N VAL A 471 13.25 -33.15 -13.90
CA VAL A 471 13.53 -32.02 -14.79
C VAL A 471 13.72 -30.72 -13.98
N ARG A 472 12.87 -30.45 -12.98
CA ARG A 472 12.98 -29.26 -12.11
C ARG A 472 14.20 -29.28 -11.19
N THR A 473 14.63 -30.47 -10.76
CA THR A 473 15.76 -30.67 -9.86
C THR A 473 17.10 -30.53 -10.58
N ARG A 474 17.21 -31.09 -11.79
CA ARG A 474 18.47 -31.15 -12.57
C ARG A 474 18.60 -30.06 -13.62
N GLY A 475 17.49 -29.58 -14.17
CA GLY A 475 17.49 -28.56 -15.21
C GLY A 475 18.23 -27.30 -14.77
N THR A 476 18.95 -26.69 -15.70
CA THR A 476 19.64 -25.41 -15.51
C THR A 476 18.97 -24.33 -16.37
N THR A 477 19.47 -23.10 -16.32
CA THR A 477 19.00 -22.01 -17.19
C THR A 477 19.17 -22.31 -18.70
N GLN A 478 19.98 -23.30 -19.06
CA GLN A 478 20.17 -23.73 -20.45
C GLN A 478 19.06 -24.66 -20.95
N LEU A 479 18.30 -25.28 -20.05
CA LEU A 479 17.17 -26.14 -20.43
C LEU A 479 16.01 -25.26 -20.92
N SER A 480 15.73 -25.30 -22.22
CA SER A 480 14.56 -24.64 -22.79
C SER A 480 13.26 -25.37 -22.44
N VAL A 481 12.13 -24.65 -22.44
CA VAL A 481 10.81 -25.26 -22.21
C VAL A 481 10.50 -26.29 -23.30
N ALA A 482 10.83 -26.01 -24.57
CA ALA A 482 10.64 -26.95 -25.67
C ALA A 482 11.41 -28.27 -25.47
N THR A 483 12.65 -28.19 -24.98
CA THR A 483 13.46 -29.38 -24.64
C THR A 483 12.82 -30.17 -23.49
N ALA A 484 12.38 -29.49 -22.44
CA ALA A 484 11.67 -30.13 -21.32
C ALA A 484 10.36 -30.80 -21.78
N THR A 485 9.59 -30.13 -22.64
CA THR A 485 8.38 -30.68 -23.28
C THR A 485 8.70 -31.98 -24.02
N ALA A 486 9.75 -31.99 -24.86
CA ALA A 486 10.17 -33.19 -25.59
C ALA A 486 10.64 -34.32 -24.67
N MET A 487 11.34 -34.00 -23.56
CA MET A 487 11.73 -34.98 -22.54
C MET A 487 10.53 -35.59 -21.82
N LEU A 488 9.52 -34.78 -21.48
CA LEU A 488 8.29 -35.26 -20.87
C LEU A 488 7.50 -36.16 -21.82
N GLN A 489 7.38 -35.78 -23.10
CA GLN A 489 6.76 -36.63 -24.13
C GLN A 489 7.49 -37.98 -24.27
N ALA A 490 8.83 -37.97 -24.29
CA ALA A 490 9.62 -39.20 -24.34
C ALA A 490 9.40 -40.09 -23.11
N SER A 491 9.27 -39.48 -21.93
CA SER A 491 9.02 -40.17 -20.66
C SER A 491 7.64 -40.83 -20.64
N ILE A 492 6.62 -40.11 -21.10
CA ILE A 492 5.25 -40.61 -21.26
C ILE A 492 5.22 -41.82 -22.19
N ARG A 493 5.83 -41.71 -23.39
CA ARG A 493 5.90 -42.81 -24.36
C ARG A 493 6.61 -44.04 -23.78
N ALA A 494 7.71 -43.83 -23.07
CA ALA A 494 8.46 -44.94 -22.46
C ALA A 494 7.64 -45.68 -21.39
N VAL A 495 6.94 -44.93 -20.53
CA VAL A 495 6.03 -45.50 -19.52
C VAL A 495 4.84 -46.20 -20.18
N ALA A 496 4.27 -45.63 -21.25
CA ALA A 496 3.15 -46.24 -21.97
C ALA A 496 3.53 -47.56 -22.64
N LEU A 497 4.78 -47.69 -23.11
CA LEU A 497 5.32 -48.93 -23.67
C LEU A 497 5.59 -50.00 -22.60
N ARG A 498 5.92 -49.60 -21.37
CA ARG A 498 6.38 -50.49 -20.29
C ARG A 498 5.94 -49.98 -18.92
N SER A 499 5.04 -50.70 -18.26
CA SER A 499 4.57 -50.36 -16.92
C SER A 499 5.66 -50.43 -15.85
N GLU A 500 6.73 -51.21 -16.07
CA GLU A 500 7.84 -51.39 -15.13
C GLU A 500 8.58 -50.08 -14.82
N PHE A 501 8.43 -49.05 -15.66
CA PHE A 501 8.94 -47.70 -15.36
C PHE A 501 8.27 -47.04 -14.15
N LEU A 502 7.07 -47.49 -13.77
CA LEU A 502 6.32 -47.01 -12.61
C LEU A 502 6.70 -47.74 -11.32
N ASP A 503 7.43 -48.85 -11.41
CA ASP A 503 7.82 -49.63 -10.25
C ASP A 503 8.70 -48.79 -9.31
N PRO A 504 8.46 -48.85 -7.99
CA PRO A 504 9.26 -48.09 -7.03
C PRO A 504 10.66 -48.69 -6.90
N ILE A 505 11.66 -47.83 -6.79
CA ILE A 505 13.03 -48.24 -6.55
C ILE A 505 13.17 -48.81 -5.13
N PRO A 506 13.78 -50.00 -4.95
CA PRO A 506 13.96 -50.62 -3.64
C PRO A 506 14.72 -49.73 -2.65
N ALA A 507 14.40 -49.88 -1.36
CA ALA A 507 15.09 -49.19 -0.27
C ALA A 507 16.61 -49.47 -0.28
N GLY A 508 17.41 -48.47 0.08
CA GLY A 508 18.88 -48.56 0.11
C GLY A 508 19.59 -48.19 -1.20
N ARG A 509 18.87 -47.69 -2.22
CA ARG A 509 19.44 -47.11 -3.44
C ARG A 509 19.15 -45.60 -3.54
N PRO A 510 19.94 -44.83 -4.31
CA PRO A 510 19.59 -43.45 -4.64
C PRO A 510 18.16 -43.37 -5.21
N LEU A 511 17.39 -42.35 -4.78
CA LEU A 511 15.99 -42.16 -5.17
C LEU A 511 15.04 -43.29 -4.75
N ALA A 512 15.35 -44.02 -3.67
CA ALA A 512 14.47 -45.04 -3.10
C ALA A 512 13.02 -44.55 -2.92
N GLY A 513 12.06 -45.38 -3.31
CA GLY A 513 10.64 -45.05 -3.30
C GLY A 513 10.14 -44.21 -4.49
N GLN A 514 11.04 -43.68 -5.33
CA GLN A 514 10.64 -43.05 -6.58
C GLN A 514 10.48 -44.08 -7.71
N PRO A 515 9.67 -43.79 -8.75
CA PRO A 515 9.54 -44.64 -9.93
C PRO A 515 10.88 -44.83 -10.67
N VAL A 516 11.05 -45.98 -11.34
CA VAL A 516 12.22 -46.26 -12.20
C VAL A 516 12.43 -45.17 -13.26
N ILE A 517 11.35 -44.59 -13.83
CA ILE A 517 11.46 -43.47 -14.78
C ILE A 517 12.18 -42.24 -14.19
N ALA A 518 11.98 -41.97 -12.89
CA ALA A 518 12.64 -40.85 -12.21
C ALA A 518 14.15 -41.05 -12.19
N ALA A 519 14.62 -42.24 -11.81
CA ALA A 519 16.05 -42.52 -11.77
C ALA A 519 16.69 -42.64 -13.16
N ALA A 520 15.96 -43.14 -14.15
CA ALA A 520 16.43 -43.16 -15.54
C ALA A 520 16.65 -41.73 -16.06
N LEU A 521 15.68 -40.84 -15.85
CA LEU A 521 15.82 -39.42 -16.18
C LEU A 521 16.92 -38.75 -15.36
N ASP A 522 17.04 -39.05 -14.07
CA ASP A 522 18.06 -38.44 -13.20
C ASP A 522 19.47 -38.79 -13.69
N ALA A 523 19.72 -40.05 -14.07
CA ALA A 523 20.99 -40.51 -14.63
C ALA A 523 21.35 -39.77 -15.93
N VAL A 524 20.37 -39.62 -16.83
CA VAL A 524 20.55 -38.90 -18.10
C VAL A 524 20.80 -37.41 -17.86
N LEU A 525 19.93 -36.75 -17.09
CA LEU A 525 20.00 -35.31 -16.85
C LEU A 525 21.20 -34.91 -15.99
N ALA A 526 21.62 -35.73 -15.02
CA ALA A 526 22.84 -35.49 -14.27
C ALA A 526 24.07 -35.50 -15.20
N SER A 527 24.10 -36.40 -16.18
CA SER A 527 25.22 -36.47 -17.13
C SER A 527 25.21 -35.31 -18.15
N ILE A 528 24.04 -34.77 -18.45
CA ILE A 528 23.89 -33.62 -19.36
C ILE A 528 24.18 -32.29 -18.65
N TYR A 529 23.63 -32.09 -17.44
CA TYR A 529 23.60 -30.80 -16.75
C TYR A 529 24.55 -30.68 -15.55
N ASP A 530 25.04 -31.81 -15.00
CA ASP A 530 26.12 -31.87 -14.01
C ASP A 530 27.35 -32.65 -14.57
N PRO A 531 27.87 -32.33 -15.79
CA PRO A 531 28.93 -33.11 -16.43
C PRO A 531 30.31 -32.91 -15.76
N PRO A 532 31.27 -33.84 -15.97
CA PRO A 532 32.60 -33.80 -15.35
C PRO A 532 33.50 -32.65 -15.84
N GLY A 533 33.13 -31.94 -16.92
CA GLY A 533 33.89 -30.81 -17.42
C GLY A 533 33.23 -30.04 -18.58
N ALA A 534 33.85 -28.91 -18.96
CA ALA A 534 33.26 -27.94 -19.88
C ALA A 534 33.03 -28.46 -21.32
N ARG A 535 33.84 -29.41 -21.82
CA ARG A 535 33.67 -29.96 -23.17
C ARG A 535 32.45 -30.87 -23.24
N ALA A 536 32.26 -31.71 -22.21
CA ALA A 536 31.06 -32.52 -22.05
C ALA A 536 29.82 -31.64 -21.92
N ALA A 537 29.88 -30.59 -21.08
CA ALA A 537 28.80 -29.61 -20.96
C ALA A 537 28.42 -28.99 -22.31
N TRP A 538 29.41 -28.51 -23.07
CA TRP A 538 29.17 -27.85 -24.36
C TRP A 538 28.48 -28.76 -25.38
N ARG A 539 28.82 -30.06 -25.43
CA ARG A 539 28.21 -30.98 -26.39
C ARG A 539 26.85 -31.50 -25.92
N LEU A 540 26.74 -31.91 -24.65
CA LEU A 540 25.55 -32.60 -24.15
C LEU A 540 24.40 -31.64 -23.82
N ALA A 541 24.69 -30.41 -23.36
CA ALA A 541 23.65 -29.45 -22.99
C ALA A 541 22.93 -28.80 -24.20
N ARG A 542 23.36 -29.10 -25.44
CA ARG A 542 22.64 -28.65 -26.65
C ARG A 542 21.25 -29.29 -26.70
N ALA A 543 20.24 -28.50 -27.03
CA ALA A 543 18.84 -28.94 -27.06
C ALA A 543 18.62 -30.24 -27.87
N ASP A 544 19.19 -30.33 -29.08
CA ASP A 544 19.05 -31.51 -29.95
C ASP A 544 19.70 -32.75 -29.34
N ALA A 545 20.89 -32.60 -28.75
CA ALA A 545 21.61 -33.69 -28.11
C ALA A 545 20.88 -34.16 -26.84
N ALA A 546 20.48 -33.23 -25.97
CA ALA A 546 19.76 -33.54 -24.74
C ALA A 546 18.43 -34.27 -25.03
N THR A 547 17.69 -33.82 -26.05
CA THR A 547 16.44 -34.46 -26.48
C THR A 547 16.69 -35.86 -27.04
N SER A 548 17.64 -35.99 -27.98
CA SER A 548 17.92 -37.26 -28.66
C SER A 548 18.48 -38.31 -27.70
N VAL A 549 19.41 -37.92 -26.82
CA VAL A 549 19.98 -38.80 -25.79
C VAL A 549 18.89 -39.29 -24.83
N THR A 550 18.00 -38.40 -24.38
CA THR A 550 16.88 -38.77 -23.51
C THR A 550 15.93 -39.74 -24.21
N GLN A 551 15.53 -39.44 -25.44
CA GLN A 551 14.64 -40.31 -26.23
C GLN A 551 15.25 -41.70 -26.47
N LEU A 552 16.52 -41.75 -26.89
CA LEU A 552 17.22 -43.01 -27.13
C LEU A 552 17.39 -43.81 -25.84
N ALA A 553 17.77 -43.17 -24.74
CA ALA A 553 17.98 -43.84 -23.47
C ALA A 553 16.70 -44.49 -22.94
N LEU A 554 15.59 -43.75 -22.96
CA LEU A 554 14.31 -44.25 -22.52
C LEU A 554 13.74 -45.32 -23.48
N ALA A 555 13.91 -45.14 -24.79
CA ALA A 555 13.45 -46.11 -25.79
C ALA A 555 14.20 -47.44 -25.70
N GLU A 556 15.53 -47.43 -25.52
CA GLU A 556 16.31 -48.67 -25.37
C GLU A 556 16.03 -49.35 -24.02
N LEU A 557 15.84 -48.59 -22.93
CA LEU A 557 15.35 -49.15 -21.67
C LEU A 557 13.96 -49.79 -21.82
N ALA A 558 13.05 -49.17 -22.57
CA ALA A 558 11.71 -49.73 -22.83
C ALA A 558 11.77 -51.03 -23.64
N LYS A 559 12.68 -51.11 -24.62
CA LYS A 559 12.88 -52.34 -25.43
C LYS A 559 13.43 -53.48 -24.60
N GLN A 560 14.48 -53.23 -23.82
CA GLN A 560 15.18 -54.26 -23.06
C GLN A 560 14.42 -54.64 -21.78
N GLY A 561 13.69 -53.69 -21.18
CA GLY A 561 12.90 -53.81 -19.95
C GLY A 561 13.45 -52.88 -18.86
N ALA A 562 12.58 -52.09 -18.22
CA ALA A 562 12.96 -51.12 -17.21
C ALA A 562 13.18 -51.82 -15.85
N SER A 563 14.42 -51.81 -15.35
CA SER A 563 14.73 -52.36 -14.02
C SER A 563 15.78 -51.51 -13.29
N PRO A 564 15.80 -51.53 -11.94
CA PRO A 564 16.80 -50.78 -11.18
C PRO A 564 18.25 -51.14 -11.53
N GLN A 565 18.53 -52.39 -11.95
CA GLN A 565 19.85 -52.83 -12.39
C GLN A 565 20.24 -52.17 -13.72
N ARG A 566 19.30 -52.11 -14.67
CA ARG A 566 19.55 -51.49 -15.98
C ARG A 566 19.63 -49.98 -15.92
N VAL A 567 18.91 -49.34 -15.00
CA VAL A 567 19.10 -47.90 -14.74
C VAL A 567 20.49 -47.62 -14.18
N ALA A 568 21.03 -48.48 -13.31
CA ALA A 568 22.42 -48.34 -12.85
C ALA A 568 23.43 -48.56 -14.00
N ALA A 569 23.16 -49.49 -14.93
CA ALA A 569 23.98 -49.67 -16.13
C ALA A 569 23.91 -48.44 -17.07
N LEU A 570 22.72 -47.84 -17.23
CA LEU A 570 22.55 -46.58 -17.95
C LEU A 570 23.38 -45.46 -17.31
N ASP A 571 23.30 -45.26 -16.00
CA ASP A 571 24.08 -44.23 -15.28
C ASP A 571 25.59 -44.41 -15.49
N ALA A 572 26.09 -45.64 -15.35
CA ALA A 572 27.51 -45.95 -15.60
C ALA A 572 27.92 -45.68 -17.06
N PHE A 573 27.06 -46.05 -18.02
CA PHE A 573 27.29 -45.78 -19.43
C PHE A 573 27.32 -44.27 -19.72
N MET A 574 26.33 -43.53 -19.22
CA MET A 574 26.24 -42.07 -19.40
C MET A 574 27.46 -41.34 -18.86
N LYS A 575 27.96 -41.72 -17.67
CA LYS A 575 29.22 -41.18 -17.11
C LYS A 575 30.43 -41.48 -18.00
N THR A 576 30.52 -42.69 -18.51
CA THR A 576 31.59 -43.09 -19.43
C THR A 576 31.57 -42.28 -20.73
N GLN A 577 30.37 -42.03 -21.27
CA GLN A 577 30.19 -41.18 -22.45
C GLN A 577 30.58 -39.72 -22.17
N ALA A 578 30.19 -39.16 -21.03
CA ALA A 578 30.59 -37.82 -20.63
C ALA A 578 32.12 -37.69 -20.51
N ASP A 579 32.80 -38.68 -19.94
CA ASP A 579 34.27 -38.73 -19.85
C ASP A 579 34.95 -38.86 -21.22
N THR A 580 34.37 -39.64 -22.13
CA THR A 580 34.83 -39.83 -23.52
C THR A 580 34.80 -38.51 -24.27
N ILE A 581 33.69 -37.77 -24.15
CA ILE A 581 33.53 -36.45 -24.74
C ILE A 581 34.53 -35.46 -24.10
N GLN A 582 34.72 -35.52 -22.78
CA GLN A 582 35.65 -34.63 -22.08
C GLN A 582 37.10 -34.84 -22.54
N LYS A 583 37.49 -36.09 -22.83
CA LYS A 583 38.79 -36.45 -23.42
C LYS A 583 38.95 -36.02 -24.89
N GLY A 584 37.89 -35.50 -25.51
CA GLY A 584 37.92 -34.99 -26.89
C GLY A 584 37.76 -36.07 -27.96
N GLN A 585 37.28 -37.25 -27.60
CA GLN A 585 37.06 -38.34 -28.54
C GLN A 585 35.82 -38.08 -29.42
N ALA A 586 35.77 -38.74 -30.59
CA ALA A 586 34.61 -38.66 -31.47
C ALA A 586 33.38 -39.22 -30.76
N TRP A 587 32.25 -38.52 -30.92
CA TRP A 587 30.97 -38.89 -30.31
C TRP A 587 29.86 -38.50 -31.26
N ASP A 588 28.94 -39.43 -31.51
CA ASP A 588 27.77 -39.28 -32.35
C ASP A 588 26.61 -40.11 -31.79
N LEU A 589 25.40 -39.86 -32.28
CA LEU A 589 24.18 -40.48 -31.74
C LEU A 589 24.06 -41.98 -32.12
N ASP A 590 24.62 -42.41 -33.24
CA ASP A 590 24.52 -43.80 -33.71
C ASP A 590 25.44 -44.72 -32.90
N SER A 591 26.67 -44.26 -32.64
CA SER A 591 27.61 -44.95 -31.75
C SER A 591 27.11 -44.95 -30.31
N PHE A 592 26.46 -43.87 -29.85
CA PHE A 592 25.79 -43.81 -28.56
C PHE A 592 24.68 -44.86 -28.45
N ALA A 593 23.76 -44.93 -29.42
CA ALA A 593 22.63 -45.86 -29.39
C ALA A 593 23.10 -47.33 -29.40
N THR A 594 24.11 -47.64 -30.22
CA THR A 594 24.67 -48.99 -30.30
C THR A 594 25.38 -49.38 -29.01
N GLY A 595 26.22 -48.49 -28.47
CA GLY A 595 26.93 -48.73 -27.21
C GLY A 595 25.97 -48.88 -26.02
N LEU A 596 24.89 -48.10 -26.00
CA LEU A 596 23.88 -48.19 -24.95
C LEU A 596 23.15 -49.53 -24.98
N ARG A 597 22.80 -50.04 -26.17
CA ARG A 597 22.15 -51.35 -26.32
C ARG A 597 23.01 -52.46 -25.70
N THR A 598 24.30 -52.47 -26.02
CA THR A 598 25.26 -53.43 -25.44
C THR A 598 25.37 -53.28 -23.93
N ALA A 599 25.43 -52.05 -23.41
CA ALA A 599 25.55 -51.80 -21.98
C ALA A 599 24.32 -52.25 -21.17
N LEU A 600 23.12 -52.24 -21.79
CA LEU A 600 21.87 -52.69 -21.17
C LEU A 600 21.65 -54.21 -21.28
N GLY A 601 22.59 -54.94 -21.88
CA GLY A 601 22.58 -56.39 -22.02
C GLY A 601 21.86 -56.90 -23.27
N GLY A 602 21.78 -56.07 -24.32
CA GLY A 602 21.24 -56.44 -25.64
C GLY A 602 22.26 -57.09 -26.57
#